data_AF-A0A7S2KUG0-F1
#
_entry.id   AF-A0A7S2KUG0-F1
#
_cell.length_a   1.000
_cell.length_b   1.000
_cell.length_c   1.000
_cell.angle_alpha   90.00
_cell.angle_beta   90.00
_cell.angle_gamma   90.00
#
_symmetry.space_group_name_H-M   'P 1'
#
loop_
_entity.id
_entity.type
_entity.pdbx_description
1 polymer ?
#
loop_
_entity_poly.entity_id
_entity_poly.type
_entity_poly.pdbx_seq_one_letter_code
_entity_poly.pdbx_strand_id
1 'polypeptide(L)'
;VKAEALFARMERLYESGENTQARPNVVAHNIAMHVWSKHIVDAHDSADRVEAMLKRMQKYGVQPDEISYATAIHAWTRCREIPEAAKRAERLLNQMQQRGYKPALSTYVGVIEALIETY
;
A
#
# COMPACT_ATOMS: atom_id res chain seq x y z
N VAL A 1 6.99 15.20 -0.75
CA VAL A 1 6.70 15.09 -2.22
C VAL A 1 5.40 15.85 -2.52
N LYS A 2 5.31 16.70 -3.55
CA LYS A 2 4.09 17.52 -3.82
C LYS A 2 2.78 16.71 -3.87
N ALA A 3 2.83 15.45 -4.31
CA ALA A 3 1.69 14.54 -4.36
C ALA A 3 1.09 14.22 -2.97
N GLU A 4 1.92 14.07 -1.95
CA GLU A 4 1.49 13.78 -0.57
C GLU A 4 0.74 14.97 0.04
N ALA A 5 1.27 16.17 -0.15
CA ALA A 5 0.64 17.40 0.32
C ALA A 5 -0.72 17.64 -0.36
N LEU A 6 -0.85 17.29 -1.65
CA LEU A 6 -2.11 17.36 -2.39
C LEU A 6 -3.12 16.33 -1.88
N PHE A 7 -2.71 15.08 -1.65
CA PHE A 7 -3.59 14.04 -1.11
C PHE A 7 -4.07 14.38 0.31
N ALA A 8 -3.17 14.81 1.19
CA ALA A 8 -3.51 15.22 2.56
C ALA A 8 -4.40 16.48 2.59
N ARG A 9 -4.32 17.34 1.57
CA ARG A 9 -5.23 18.48 1.42
C ARG A 9 -6.62 18.03 0.98
N MET A 10 -6.70 17.09 0.02
CA MET A 10 -7.97 16.51 -0.44
C MET A 10 -8.73 15.87 0.73
N GLU A 11 -8.05 15.09 1.57
CA GLU A 11 -8.66 14.47 2.75
C GLU A 11 -9.15 15.49 3.78
N ARG A 12 -8.36 16.53 4.06
CA ARG A 12 -8.77 17.62 4.97
C ARG A 12 -10.01 18.36 4.47
N LEU A 13 -10.11 18.60 3.17
CA LEU A 13 -11.28 19.24 2.56
C LEU A 13 -12.54 18.35 2.63
N TYR A 14 -12.36 17.03 2.56
CA TYR A 14 -13.45 16.09 2.77
C TYR A 14 -13.87 16.01 4.25
N GLU A 15 -12.92 15.91 5.19
CA GLU A 15 -13.19 15.81 6.62
C GLU A 15 -13.79 17.08 7.23
N SER A 16 -13.40 18.25 6.73
CA SER A 16 -13.99 19.55 7.12
C SER A 16 -15.40 19.79 6.56
N GLY A 17 -15.86 18.94 5.63
CA GLY A 17 -17.14 19.12 4.95
C GLY A 17 -17.15 20.25 3.91
N GLU A 18 -16.03 20.96 3.72
CA GLU A 18 -15.90 22.03 2.72
C GLU A 18 -16.03 21.51 1.28
N ASN A 19 -15.65 20.25 1.03
CA ASN A 19 -15.79 19.64 -0.28
C ASN A 19 -16.13 18.14 -0.18
N THR A 20 -17.42 17.84 -0.21
CA THR A 20 -17.94 16.44 -0.23
C THR A 20 -17.61 15.70 -1.53
N GLN A 21 -17.30 16.42 -2.62
CA GLN A 21 -16.84 15.82 -3.88
C GLN A 21 -15.36 15.40 -3.84
N ALA A 22 -14.59 15.91 -2.87
CA ALA A 22 -13.19 15.53 -2.66
C ALA A 22 -13.04 14.17 -1.93
N ARG A 23 -14.08 13.33 -1.89
CA ARG A 23 -14.03 12.01 -1.25
C ARG A 23 -12.92 11.16 -1.90
N PRO A 24 -11.91 10.75 -1.13
CA PRO A 24 -10.86 9.87 -1.65
C PRO A 24 -11.48 8.56 -2.19
N ASN A 25 -11.15 8.18 -3.41
CA ASN A 25 -11.61 6.93 -4.04
C ASN A 25 -10.43 5.95 -4.26
N VAL A 26 -10.72 4.75 -4.77
CA VAL A 26 -9.71 3.69 -4.99
C VAL A 26 -8.56 4.19 -5.87
N VAL A 27 -8.89 4.91 -6.95
CA VAL A 27 -7.90 5.44 -7.91
C VAL A 27 -6.95 6.43 -7.24
N ALA A 28 -7.47 7.36 -6.43
CA ALA A 28 -6.65 8.35 -5.74
C ALA A 28 -5.65 7.70 -4.77
N HIS A 29 -6.10 6.67 -4.04
CA HIS A 29 -5.24 5.91 -3.14
C HIS A 29 -4.19 5.09 -3.89
N ASN A 30 -4.56 4.43 -5.00
CA ASN A 30 -3.64 3.68 -5.85
C ASN A 30 -2.53 4.58 -6.41
N ILE A 31 -2.88 5.79 -6.86
CA ILE A 31 -1.90 6.76 -7.34
C ILE A 31 -0.97 7.20 -6.21
N ALA A 32 -1.50 7.49 -5.02
CA ALA A 32 -0.69 7.89 -3.87
C ALA A 32 0.30 6.78 -3.46
N MET A 33 -0.18 5.53 -3.35
CA MET A 33 0.67 4.36 -3.07
C MET A 33 1.74 4.16 -4.15
N HIS A 34 1.40 4.33 -5.43
CA HIS A 34 2.36 4.21 -6.52
C HIS A 34 3.48 5.27 -6.43
N VAL A 35 3.12 6.53 -6.17
CA VAL A 35 4.10 7.62 -6.02
C VAL A 35 5.03 7.36 -4.84
N TRP A 36 4.50 6.88 -3.71
CA TRP A 36 5.30 6.60 -2.52
C TRP A 36 6.20 5.39 -2.70
N SER A 37 5.70 4.31 -3.31
CA SER A 37 6.52 3.12 -3.66
C SER A 37 7.74 3.42 -4.52
N LYS A 38 7.75 4.58 -5.20
CA LYS A 38 8.85 5.06 -6.05
C LYS A 38 9.68 6.16 -5.40
N HIS A 39 9.21 6.80 -4.32
CA HIS A 39 9.95 7.86 -3.65
C HIS A 39 10.91 7.23 -2.62
N ILE A 40 12.05 6.77 -3.14
CA ILE A 40 13.10 6.02 -2.46
C ILE A 40 13.95 6.98 -1.62
N VAL A 41 13.46 7.39 -0.45
CA VAL A 41 14.35 7.98 0.57
C VAL A 41 14.70 6.91 1.60
N ASP A 42 13.75 6.04 1.94
CA ASP A 42 13.97 4.78 2.66
C ASP A 42 12.92 3.76 2.22
N ALA A 43 13.34 2.56 1.79
CA ALA A 43 12.41 1.52 1.33
C ALA A 43 11.42 1.12 2.44
N HIS A 44 11.89 1.07 3.69
CA HIS A 44 11.07 0.79 4.87
C HIS A 44 9.94 1.80 5.06
N ASP A 45 10.28 3.10 5.05
CA ASP A 45 9.33 4.19 5.25
C ASP A 45 8.27 4.17 4.13
N SER A 46 8.69 3.88 2.90
CA SER A 46 7.75 3.67 1.80
C SER A 46 6.80 2.50 2.03
N ALA A 47 7.29 1.34 2.49
CA ALA A 47 6.46 0.16 2.72
C ALA A 47 5.47 0.35 3.87
N ASP A 48 5.91 0.98 4.98
CA ASP A 48 5.04 1.37 6.09
C ASP A 48 3.96 2.36 5.66
N ARG A 49 4.30 3.36 4.84
CA ARG A 49 3.33 4.33 4.30
C ARG A 49 2.28 3.68 3.41
N VAL A 50 2.70 2.75 2.54
CA VAL A 50 1.78 2.03 1.65
C VAL A 50 0.83 1.14 2.48
N GLU A 51 1.33 0.43 3.49
CA GLU A 51 0.48 -0.35 4.40
C GLU A 51 -0.46 0.53 5.22
N ALA A 52 0.01 1.68 5.71
CA ALA A 52 -0.83 2.66 6.40
C ALA A 52 -1.96 3.16 5.49
N MET A 53 -1.70 3.30 4.19
CA MET A 53 -2.73 3.72 3.24
C MET A 53 -3.81 2.66 3.04
N LEU A 54 -3.48 1.36 3.03
CA LEU A 54 -4.48 0.30 3.03
C LEU A 54 -5.43 0.38 4.24
N LYS A 55 -4.90 0.76 5.41
CA LYS A 55 -5.70 0.97 6.63
C LYS A 55 -6.57 2.23 6.50
N ARG A 56 -6.05 3.31 5.91
CA ARG A 56 -6.80 4.54 5.65
C ARG A 56 -7.94 4.35 4.66
N MET A 57 -7.73 3.58 3.58
CA MET A 57 -8.80 3.21 2.64
C MET A 57 -10.00 2.63 3.40
N GLN A 58 -9.74 1.65 4.27
CA GLN A 58 -10.79 1.03 5.09
C GLN A 58 -11.50 2.03 6.01
N LYS A 59 -10.76 2.95 6.63
CA LYS A 59 -11.33 4.02 7.47
C LYS A 59 -12.34 4.89 6.71
N TYR A 60 -12.07 5.22 5.44
CA TYR A 60 -12.98 6.02 4.60
C TYR A 60 -14.07 5.19 3.88
N GLY A 61 -14.21 3.90 4.24
CA GLY A 61 -15.14 2.97 3.60
C GLY A 61 -14.77 2.67 2.14
N VAL A 62 -13.50 2.86 1.77
CA VAL A 62 -12.94 2.52 0.46
C VAL A 62 -12.32 1.14 0.59
N GLN A 63 -12.78 0.17 -0.19
CA GLN A 63 -12.16 -1.16 -0.16
C GLN A 63 -10.86 -1.14 -0.98
N PRO A 64 -9.72 -1.58 -0.40
CA PRO A 64 -8.52 -1.89 -1.16
C PRO A 64 -8.80 -2.97 -2.19
N ASP A 65 -8.30 -2.79 -3.41
CA ASP A 65 -8.44 -3.72 -4.52
C ASP A 65 -7.18 -4.58 -4.71
N GLU A 66 -7.20 -5.46 -5.72
CA GLU A 66 -6.05 -6.29 -6.10
C GLU A 66 -4.77 -5.47 -6.32
N ILE A 67 -4.88 -4.30 -6.98
CA ILE A 67 -3.75 -3.42 -7.26
C ILE A 67 -3.19 -2.83 -5.96
N SER A 68 -4.06 -2.46 -5.02
CA SER A 68 -3.69 -1.93 -3.71
C SER A 68 -2.83 -2.93 -2.94
N TYR A 69 -3.29 -4.18 -2.87
CA TYR A 69 -2.57 -5.26 -2.21
C TYR A 69 -1.26 -5.60 -2.91
N ALA A 70 -1.27 -5.74 -4.22
CA ALA A 70 -0.05 -6.02 -5.00
C ALA A 70 1.00 -4.92 -4.79
N THR A 71 0.59 -3.66 -4.78
CA THR A 71 1.49 -2.52 -4.54
C THR A 71 2.13 -2.58 -3.15
N ALA A 72 1.34 -2.89 -2.11
CA ALA A 72 1.84 -3.03 -0.75
C ALA A 72 2.81 -4.21 -0.59
N ILE A 73 2.48 -5.35 -1.18
CA ILE A 73 3.35 -6.53 -1.16
C ILE A 73 4.67 -6.20 -1.87
N HIS A 74 4.62 -5.60 -3.05
CA HIS A 74 5.82 -5.19 -3.80
C HIS A 74 6.68 -4.18 -3.06
N ALA A 75 6.08 -3.29 -2.26
CA ALA A 75 6.83 -2.36 -1.43
C ALA A 75 7.60 -3.11 -0.32
N TRP A 76 6.97 -4.09 0.35
CA TRP A 76 7.63 -4.90 1.38
C TRP A 76 8.69 -5.85 0.81
N THR A 77 8.50 -6.44 -0.37
CA THR A 77 9.49 -7.36 -0.98
C THR A 77 10.76 -6.65 -1.45
N ARG A 78 10.75 -5.31 -1.53
CA ARG A 78 11.93 -4.47 -1.77
C ARG A 78 12.70 -4.13 -0.49
N CYS A 79 12.13 -4.39 0.67
CA CYS A 79 12.72 -4.10 1.97
C CYS A 79 13.44 -5.34 2.55
N ARG A 80 14.24 -6.03 1.74
CA ARG A 80 14.75 -7.37 2.06
C ARG A 80 15.69 -7.39 3.27
N GLU A 81 16.39 -6.29 3.51
CA GLU A 81 17.27 -6.10 4.66
C GLU A 81 16.52 -5.98 6.00
N ILE A 82 15.19 -5.99 5.98
CA ILE A 82 14.34 -5.78 7.16
C ILE A 82 13.73 -7.13 7.57
N PRO A 83 14.06 -7.66 8.76
CA PRO A 83 13.61 -8.97 9.20
C PRO A 83 12.08 -9.17 9.16
N GLU A 84 11.32 -8.10 9.37
CA GLU A 84 9.87 -8.11 9.39
C GLU A 84 9.22 -8.00 8.01
N ALA A 85 9.97 -7.62 6.96
CA ALA A 85 9.43 -7.35 5.65
C ALA A 85 8.79 -8.58 5.01
N ALA A 86 9.46 -9.72 5.09
CA ALA A 86 8.93 -10.98 4.56
C ALA A 86 7.62 -11.39 5.27
N LYS A 87 7.58 -11.28 6.60
CA LYS A 87 6.37 -11.54 7.42
C LYS A 87 5.23 -10.59 7.07
N ARG A 88 5.52 -9.32 6.80
CA ARG A 88 4.51 -8.33 6.39
C ARG A 88 3.97 -8.61 4.98
N ALA A 89 4.85 -8.94 4.04
CA ALA A 89 4.47 -9.30 2.68
C ALA A 89 3.58 -10.55 2.66
N GLU A 90 3.93 -11.59 3.42
CA GLU A 90 3.13 -12.81 3.59
C GLU A 90 1.76 -12.52 4.20
N ARG A 91 1.68 -11.70 5.26
CA ARG A 91 0.39 -11.29 5.85
C ARG A 91 -0.51 -10.60 4.84
N LEU A 92 0.05 -9.70 4.02
CA LEU A 92 -0.71 -8.98 2.99
C LEU A 92 -1.19 -9.93 1.88
N LEU A 93 -0.36 -10.91 1.49
CA LEU A 93 -0.74 -11.95 0.53
C LEU A 93 -1.94 -12.77 1.05
N ASN A 94 -1.89 -13.19 2.32
CA ASN A 94 -2.98 -13.93 2.96
C ASN A 94 -4.26 -13.08 3.04
N GLN A 95 -4.15 -11.79 3.39
CA GLN A 95 -5.30 -10.88 3.41
C GLN A 95 -5.92 -10.69 2.02
N MET A 96 -5.08 -10.57 0.98
CA MET A 96 -5.52 -10.46 -0.41
C MET A 96 -6.35 -11.69 -0.81
N GLN A 97 -5.89 -12.89 -0.49
CA GLN A 97 -6.59 -14.14 -0.79
C GLN A 97 -7.89 -14.30 0.02
N GLN A 98 -7.88 -13.96 1.32
CA GLN A 98 -9.07 -14.02 2.17
C GLN A 98 -10.20 -13.09 1.68
N ARG A 99 -9.84 -12.00 0.98
CA ARG A 99 -10.80 -11.10 0.35
C ARG A 99 -11.24 -11.55 -1.05
N GLY A 100 -10.80 -12.72 -1.50
CA GLY A 100 -11.19 -13.31 -2.78
C GLY A 100 -10.38 -12.81 -3.97
N TYR A 101 -9.33 -12.00 -3.76
CA TYR A 101 -8.43 -11.59 -4.83
C TYR A 101 -7.44 -12.70 -5.15
N LYS A 102 -7.09 -12.82 -6.43
CA LYS A 102 -6.13 -13.83 -6.92
C LYS A 102 -4.76 -13.18 -7.08
N PRO A 103 -3.76 -13.52 -6.26
CA PRO A 103 -2.42 -12.96 -6.41
C PRO A 103 -1.81 -13.38 -7.74
N ALA A 104 -1.14 -12.44 -8.42
CA ALA A 104 -0.38 -12.74 -9.62
C ALA A 104 0.88 -13.56 -9.29
N LEU A 105 1.43 -14.24 -10.29
CA LEU A 105 2.70 -14.97 -10.15
C LEU A 105 3.83 -14.08 -9.61
N SER A 106 3.90 -12.82 -10.08
CA SER A 106 4.89 -11.84 -9.60
C SER A 106 4.79 -11.58 -8.10
N THR A 107 3.58 -11.62 -7.54
CA THR A 107 3.34 -11.42 -6.11
C THR A 107 3.90 -12.59 -5.31
N TYR A 108 3.67 -13.83 -5.76
CA TYR A 108 4.24 -15.02 -5.10
C TYR A 108 5.75 -15.05 -5.17
N VAL A 109 6.32 -14.80 -6.36
CA VAL A 109 7.79 -14.77 -6.56
C VAL A 109 8.42 -13.73 -5.63
N GLY A 110 7.86 -12.52 -5.55
CA GLY A 110 8.38 -11.48 -4.67
C GLY A 110 8.39 -11.87 -3.19
N VAL A 111 7.34 -12.52 -2.70
CA VAL A 111 7.28 -12.99 -1.30
C VAL A 111 8.28 -14.11 -1.04
N ILE A 112 8.44 -15.06 -1.97
CA ILE A 112 9.41 -16.15 -1.85
C ILE A 112 10.84 -15.60 -1.82
N GLU A 113 11.18 -14.67 -2.71
CA GLU A 113 12.49 -14.01 -2.73
C GLU A 113 12.78 -13.30 -1.39
N ALA A 114 11.78 -12.58 -0.84
CA ALA A 114 11.93 -11.92 0.45
C ALA A 114 12.12 -12.90 1.61
N LEU A 115 11.52 -14.09 1.55
CA LEU A 115 11.69 -15.13 2.57
C LEU A 115 13.07 -15.79 2.52
N ILE A 116 13.62 -16.00 1.32
CA ILE A 116 14.95 -16.61 1.14
C ILE A 116 16.04 -15.76 1.79
N GLU A 117 15.96 -14.44 1.68
CA GLU A 117 16.97 -13.52 2.23
C GLU A 117 16.88 -13.34 3.76
N THR A 118 15.83 -13.88 4.40
CA THR A 118 15.70 -13.92 5.87
C THR A 118 16.29 -15.18 6.54
N TYR A 119 16.78 -16.15 5.77
CA TYR A 119 17.45 -17.38 6.25
C TYR A 119 18.96 -17.33 6.04
#